data_AF-A0A7S4JQ56-F1
#
_entry.id   AF-A0A7S4JQ56-F1
#
_cell.length_a   1.000
_cell.length_b   1.000
_cell.length_c   1.000
_cell.angle_alpha   90.00
_cell.angle_beta   90.00
_cell.angle_gamma   90.00
#
_symmetry.space_group_name_H-M   'P 1'
#
loop_
_entity.id
_entity.type
_entity.pdbx_description
1 polymer ?
#
loop_
_entity_poly.entity_id
_entity_poly.type
_entity_poly.pdbx_seq_one_letter_code
_entity_poly.pdbx_strand_id
1 'polypeptide(L)'
;MQFRNTHATALGDPKVPPSRRVYFAIYFPVDCDVRPLHMYFSKSNEGTKVLQDACKAGGLQMDRGRIVGSPERINLFTIEGDILRVDLDLEAHLGSTLQPSSVLIVERGNRVADYRLDEIRAAASKADESSCAVM
;
A
#
# COMPACT_ATOMS: atom_id res chain seq x y z
N MET A 1 2.05 19.39 11.89
CA MET A 1 2.68 18.14 12.37
C MET A 1 3.51 17.56 11.25
N GLN A 2 4.82 17.42 11.47
CA GLN A 2 5.78 16.91 10.48
C GLN A 2 5.51 15.43 10.19
N PHE A 3 5.57 15.07 8.91
CA PHE A 3 5.49 13.70 8.41
C PHE A 3 6.57 12.84 9.10
N ARG A 4 6.18 11.73 9.75
CA ARG A 4 7.12 10.88 10.52
C ARG A 4 7.33 9.48 9.95
N ASN A 5 6.39 8.97 9.14
CA ASN A 5 6.50 7.63 8.57
C ASN A 5 7.16 7.69 7.18
N THR A 6 8.39 7.21 7.09
CA THR A 6 9.21 7.11 5.88
C THR A 6 9.57 5.65 5.66
N HIS A 7 10.29 5.32 4.58
CA HIS A 7 10.83 3.98 4.39
C HIS A 7 11.63 3.48 5.62
N ALA A 8 12.38 4.36 6.28
CA ALA A 8 13.18 4.04 7.47
C ALA A 8 12.33 3.77 8.73
N THR A 9 11.13 4.33 8.80
CA THR A 9 10.19 4.17 9.93
C THR A 9 8.94 3.40 9.51
N ALA A 10 9.07 2.54 8.50
CA ALA A 10 7.98 1.74 7.96
C ALA A 10 7.32 0.87 9.04
N LEU A 11 5.99 0.77 9.00
CA LEU A 11 5.19 0.02 9.96
C LEU A 11 5.07 -1.45 9.55
N GLY A 12 5.16 -2.37 10.51
CA GLY A 12 5.01 -3.80 10.23
C GLY A 12 5.20 -4.62 11.50
N ASP A 13 5.12 -5.95 11.38
CA ASP A 13 5.36 -6.86 12.50
C ASP A 13 6.88 -6.97 12.77
N PRO A 14 7.39 -6.49 13.93
CA PRO A 14 8.81 -6.52 14.24
C PRO A 14 9.39 -7.94 14.31
N LYS A 15 8.55 -8.97 14.45
CA LYS A 15 8.97 -10.38 14.43
C LYS A 15 9.39 -10.88 13.05
N VAL A 16 8.99 -10.19 11.97
CA VAL A 16 9.41 -10.54 10.61
C VAL A 16 10.90 -10.18 10.45
N PRO A 17 11.79 -11.14 10.17
CA PRO A 17 13.21 -10.85 10.03
C PRO A 17 13.47 -9.98 8.78
N PRO A 18 14.45 -9.07 8.80
CA PRO A 18 14.71 -8.13 7.69
C PRO A 18 14.83 -8.79 6.31
N SER A 19 15.47 -9.97 6.24
CA SER A 19 15.64 -10.73 4.99
C SER A 19 14.34 -11.21 4.34
N ARG A 20 13.24 -11.26 5.11
CA ARG A 20 11.91 -11.68 4.64
C ARG A 20 10.95 -10.51 4.43
N ARG A 21 11.40 -9.27 4.70
CA ARG A 21 10.55 -8.08 4.57
C ARG A 21 10.44 -7.65 3.12
N VAL A 22 9.23 -7.24 2.75
CA VAL A 22 8.94 -6.48 1.53
C VAL A 22 8.32 -5.17 1.97
N TYR A 23 8.84 -4.08 1.45
CA TYR A 23 8.37 -2.73 1.78
C TYR A 23 7.42 -2.25 0.70
N PHE A 24 6.39 -1.50 1.10
CA PHE A 24 5.46 -0.84 0.19
C PHE A 24 5.14 0.57 0.69
N ALA A 25 4.90 1.49 -0.24
CA ALA A 25 4.19 2.73 0.04
C ALA A 25 2.71 2.52 -0.31
N ILE A 26 1.83 2.67 0.69
CA ILE A 26 0.40 2.39 0.54
C ILE A 26 -0.38 3.69 0.50
N TYR A 27 -1.11 3.91 -0.59
CA TYR A 27 -2.01 5.04 -0.79
C TYR A 27 -3.46 4.61 -0.51
N PHE A 28 -4.27 5.51 0.03
CA PHE A 28 -5.65 5.25 0.47
C PHE A 28 -6.67 6.06 -0.34
N PRO A 29 -7.97 5.69 -0.35
CA PRO A 29 -9.02 6.42 -1.06
C PRO A 29 -8.99 7.93 -0.74
N VAL A 30 -9.16 8.79 -1.77
CA VAL A 30 -9.01 10.26 -1.64
C VAL A 30 -9.89 10.82 -0.51
N ASP A 31 -11.11 10.32 -0.43
CA ASP A 31 -12.15 10.81 0.47
C ASP A 31 -12.00 10.31 1.91
N CYS A 32 -11.07 9.39 2.18
CA CYS A 32 -10.76 8.94 3.53
C CYS A 32 -9.86 9.92 4.30
N ASP A 33 -9.26 10.93 3.63
CA ASP A 33 -8.27 11.86 4.22
C ASP A 33 -7.11 11.14 4.96
N VAL A 34 -6.75 9.95 4.47
CA VAL A 34 -5.65 9.15 5.02
C VAL A 34 -4.40 9.42 4.19
N ARG A 35 -3.33 9.82 4.87
CA ARG A 35 -2.02 10.02 4.24
C ARG A 35 -1.40 8.68 3.82
N PRO A 36 -0.54 8.66 2.79
CA PRO A 36 0.19 7.46 2.42
C PRO A 36 1.04 6.93 3.58
N LEU A 37 1.14 5.61 3.68
CA LEU A 37 1.90 4.92 4.73
C LEU A 37 2.94 3.98 4.12
N HIS A 38 4.19 4.09 4.57
CA HIS A 38 5.22 3.10 4.36
C HIS A 38 5.05 1.95 5.34
N MET A 39 4.90 0.74 4.81
CA MET A 39 4.72 -0.48 5.57
C MET A 39 5.63 -1.59 5.06
N TYR A 40 5.89 -2.59 5.91
CA TYR A 40 6.58 -3.80 5.51
C TYR A 40 5.82 -5.06 5.95
N PHE A 41 5.95 -6.10 5.12
CA PHE A 41 5.27 -7.39 5.31
C PHE A 41 6.25 -8.53 5.09
N SER A 42 5.93 -9.72 5.64
CA SER A 42 6.61 -10.94 5.23
C SER A 42 6.25 -11.27 3.79
N LYS A 43 7.21 -11.75 3.00
CA LYS A 43 6.94 -12.34 1.66
C LYS A 43 5.84 -13.40 1.66
N SER A 44 5.68 -14.11 2.76
CA SER A 44 4.64 -15.15 2.96
C SER A 44 3.34 -14.61 3.55
N ASN A 45 3.10 -13.29 3.50
CA ASN A 45 1.80 -12.74 3.85
C ASN A 45 0.93 -12.70 2.60
N GLU A 46 -0.33 -13.08 2.74
CA GLU A 46 -1.34 -12.92 1.71
C GLU A 46 -1.70 -11.44 1.52
N GLY A 47 -2.10 -11.06 0.31
CA GLY A 47 -2.56 -9.69 0.02
C GLY A 47 -3.76 -9.26 0.90
N THR A 48 -4.59 -10.19 1.36
CA THR A 48 -5.70 -9.90 2.29
C THR A 48 -5.17 -9.33 3.61
N LYS A 49 -4.05 -9.86 4.12
CA LYS A 49 -3.41 -9.35 5.32
C LYS A 49 -2.84 -7.96 5.11
N VAL A 50 -2.24 -7.70 3.94
CA VAL A 50 -1.74 -6.36 3.57
C VAL A 50 -2.88 -5.35 3.60
N LEU A 51 -4.01 -5.67 2.99
CA LEU A 51 -5.18 -4.80 2.94
C LEU A 51 -5.74 -4.49 4.34
N GLN A 52 -5.86 -5.53 5.19
CA GLN A 52 -6.35 -5.40 6.56
C GLN A 52 -5.42 -4.55 7.44
N ASP A 53 -4.13 -4.85 7.43
CA ASP A 53 -3.13 -4.14 8.24
C ASP A 53 -2.97 -2.70 7.76
N ALA A 54 -3.02 -2.45 6.45
CA ALA A 54 -3.00 -1.10 5.87
C ALA A 54 -4.20 -0.27 6.31
N CYS A 55 -5.42 -0.81 6.16
CA CYS A 55 -6.63 -0.11 6.60
C CYS A 55 -6.58 0.19 8.09
N LYS A 56 -6.19 -0.79 8.91
CA LYS A 56 -6.03 -0.61 10.36
C LYS A 56 -5.00 0.48 10.69
N ALA A 57 -3.85 0.50 10.03
CA ALA A 57 -2.82 1.52 10.23
C ALA A 57 -3.28 2.92 9.79
N GLY A 58 -4.12 2.99 8.74
CA GLY A 58 -4.78 4.22 8.30
C GLY A 58 -5.98 4.65 9.16
N GLY A 59 -6.31 3.92 10.24
CA GLY A 59 -7.46 4.22 11.09
C GLY A 59 -8.81 3.86 10.46
N LEU A 60 -8.81 3.10 9.35
CA LEU A 60 -10.00 2.66 8.66
C LEU A 60 -10.51 1.33 9.25
N GLN A 61 -11.81 1.26 9.50
CA GLN A 61 -12.45 0.02 9.91
C GLN A 61 -12.95 -0.74 8.68
N MET A 62 -12.58 -2.02 8.60
CA MET A 62 -13.07 -2.92 7.56
C MET A 62 -14.15 -3.87 8.09
N ASP A 63 -15.15 -4.15 7.25
CA ASP A 63 -16.12 -5.23 7.44
C ASP A 63 -16.31 -5.99 6.12
N ARG A 64 -16.11 -7.31 6.14
CA ARG A 64 -16.28 -8.22 4.99
C ARG A 64 -15.69 -7.71 3.66
N GLY A 65 -14.49 -7.14 3.70
CA GLY A 65 -13.79 -6.63 2.51
C GLY A 65 -14.30 -5.27 2.01
N ARG A 66 -14.97 -4.50 2.87
CA ARG A 66 -15.43 -3.13 2.62
C ARG A 66 -14.94 -2.22 3.74
N ILE A 67 -14.80 -0.93 3.46
CA ILE A 67 -14.68 0.08 4.53
C ILE A 67 -16.07 0.28 5.14
N VAL A 68 -16.16 0.34 6.46
CA VAL A 68 -17.43 0.66 7.15
C VAL A 68 -17.96 2.00 6.65
N GLY A 69 -19.21 2.03 6.21
CA GLY A 69 -19.83 3.22 5.59
C GLY A 69 -19.73 3.28 4.07
N SER A 70 -18.99 2.36 3.43
CA SER A 70 -18.98 2.21 1.97
C SER A 70 -19.77 0.99 1.50
N PRO A 71 -20.57 1.10 0.41
CA PRO A 71 -21.19 -0.06 -0.21
C PRO A 71 -20.21 -0.90 -1.04
N GLU A 72 -19.07 -0.32 -1.41
CA GLU A 72 -18.11 -0.90 -2.34
C GLU A 72 -17.07 -1.78 -1.64
N ARG A 73 -16.65 -2.84 -2.35
CA ARG A 73 -15.49 -3.63 -1.95
C ARG A 73 -14.23 -2.81 -2.10
N ILE A 74 -13.27 -3.07 -1.24
CA ILE A 74 -11.94 -2.47 -1.29
C ILE A 74 -10.95 -3.49 -1.83
N ASN A 75 -10.10 -3.05 -2.74
CA ASN A 75 -9.09 -3.87 -3.39
C ASN A 75 -7.71 -3.21 -3.25
N LEU A 76 -6.68 -4.02 -3.45
CA LEU A 76 -5.32 -3.55 -3.64
C LEU A 76 -5.03 -3.45 -5.13
N PHE A 77 -4.43 -2.35 -5.55
CA PHE A 77 -4.00 -2.11 -6.91
C PHE A 77 -2.51 -1.81 -6.96
N THR A 78 -1.88 -2.16 -8.08
CA THR A 78 -0.53 -1.70 -8.42
C THR A 78 -0.57 -0.24 -8.88
N ILE A 79 0.60 0.39 -9.00
CA ILE A 79 0.73 1.73 -9.57
C ILE A 79 0.32 1.81 -11.05
N GLU A 80 0.24 0.67 -11.74
CA GLU A 80 -0.27 0.57 -13.12
C GLU A 80 -1.79 0.43 -13.18
N GLY A 81 -2.46 0.30 -12.03
CA GLY A 81 -3.91 0.15 -11.94
C GLY A 81 -4.40 -1.30 -12.01
N ASP A 82 -3.50 -2.28 -12.01
CA ASP A 82 -3.86 -3.70 -11.99
C ASP A 82 -4.31 -4.12 -10.59
N ILE A 83 -5.38 -4.92 -10.50
CA ILE A 83 -5.82 -5.50 -9.23
C ILE A 83 -4.82 -6.55 -8.76
N LEU A 84 -4.32 -6.38 -7.54
CA LEU A 84 -3.54 -7.38 -6.84
C LEU A 84 -4.45 -8.49 -6.31
N ARG A 85 -4.13 -9.74 -6.62
CA ARG A 85 -4.84 -10.90 -6.09
C ARG A 85 -4.56 -11.09 -4.60
N VAL A 86 -5.56 -10.79 -3.78
CA VAL A 86 -5.42 -10.79 -2.31
C VAL A 86 -5.42 -12.19 -1.69
N ASP A 87 -5.76 -13.22 -2.47
CA ASP A 87 -5.75 -14.64 -2.07
C ASP A 87 -4.38 -15.30 -2.20
N LEU A 88 -3.40 -14.61 -2.80
CA LEU A 88 -2.05 -15.13 -2.99
C LEU A 88 -1.06 -14.46 -2.02
N ASP A 89 0.00 -15.20 -1.72
CA ASP A 89 1.16 -14.68 -1.00
C ASP A 89 1.88 -13.61 -1.83
N LEU A 90 2.43 -12.61 -1.15
CA LEU A 90 3.22 -11.55 -1.78
C LEU A 90 4.38 -12.10 -2.61
N GLU A 91 5.01 -13.19 -2.19
CA GLU A 91 6.09 -13.84 -2.94
C GLU A 91 5.68 -14.26 -4.35
N ALA A 92 4.43 -14.68 -4.55
CA ALA A 92 3.91 -15.06 -5.87
C ALA A 92 3.77 -13.86 -6.82
N HIS A 93 3.68 -12.64 -6.27
CA HIS A 93 3.58 -11.41 -7.03
C HIS A 93 4.95 -10.77 -7.33
N LEU A 94 5.95 -11.05 -6.50
CA LEU A 94 7.28 -10.48 -6.65
C LEU A 94 7.95 -10.93 -7.94
N GLY A 95 8.50 -9.97 -8.69
CA GLY A 95 9.19 -10.22 -9.96
C GLY A 95 8.28 -10.36 -11.18
N SER A 96 6.95 -10.35 -10.98
CA SER A 96 5.96 -10.31 -12.07
C SER A 96 5.13 -9.03 -12.04
N THR A 97 4.33 -8.87 -11.00
CA THR A 97 3.32 -7.80 -10.83
C THR A 97 3.73 -6.80 -9.76
N LEU A 98 4.57 -7.20 -8.82
CA LEU A 98 5.15 -6.33 -7.80
C LEU A 98 6.68 -6.34 -7.87
N GLN A 99 7.25 -5.16 -7.65
CA GLN A 99 8.67 -5.00 -7.35
C GLN A 99 8.85 -4.79 -5.84
N PRO A 100 10.03 -5.13 -5.28
CA PRO A 100 10.38 -4.66 -3.95
C PRO A 100 10.26 -3.13 -3.87
N SER A 101 9.65 -2.59 -2.81
CA SER A 101 9.39 -1.15 -2.64
C SER A 101 8.33 -0.57 -3.59
N SER A 102 7.47 -1.40 -4.17
CA SER A 102 6.35 -0.93 -4.99
C SER A 102 5.36 -0.04 -4.22
N VAL A 103 4.69 0.83 -4.98
CA VAL A 103 3.50 1.53 -4.53
C VAL A 103 2.30 0.59 -4.64
N LEU A 104 1.52 0.49 -3.57
CA LEU A 104 0.23 -0.17 -3.54
C LEU A 104 -0.86 0.88 -3.31
N ILE A 105 -1.99 0.70 -3.98
CA ILE A 105 -3.12 1.62 -3.89
C ILE A 105 -4.30 0.83 -3.32
N VAL A 106 -4.77 1.26 -2.16
CA VAL A 106 -6.02 0.80 -1.56
C VAL A 106 -7.13 1.65 -2.17
N GLU A 107 -8.04 1.03 -2.92
CA GLU A 107 -9.15 1.73 -3.56
C GLU A 107 -10.44 0.94 -3.56
N ARG A 108 -11.56 1.65 -3.60
CA ARG A 108 -12.90 1.07 -3.68
C ARG A 108 -13.29 0.74 -5.12
N GLY A 109 -14.13 -0.28 -5.26
CA GLY A 109 -14.55 -0.77 -6.57
C GLY A 109 -13.46 -1.59 -7.26
N ASN A 110 -13.57 -1.74 -8.59
CA ASN A 110 -12.73 -2.65 -9.38
C ASN A 110 -11.75 -1.93 -10.31
N ARG A 111 -11.61 -0.60 -10.18
CA ARG A 111 -10.70 0.19 -11.01
C ARG A 111 -10.29 1.47 -10.28
N VAL A 112 -9.03 1.87 -10.44
CA VAL A 112 -8.55 3.20 -10.08
C VAL A 112 -8.70 4.13 -11.28
N ALA A 113 -9.20 5.34 -11.05
CA ALA A 113 -9.33 6.32 -12.12
C ALA A 113 -7.95 6.80 -12.60
N ASP A 114 -7.79 7.00 -13.91
CA ASP A 114 -6.48 7.28 -14.53
C ASP A 114 -5.83 8.56 -13.96
N TYR A 115 -6.62 9.64 -13.76
CA TYR A 115 -6.13 10.89 -13.16
C TYR A 115 -5.49 10.66 -11.77
N ARG A 116 -6.02 9.71 -11.02
CA ARG A 116 -5.57 9.40 -9.67
C ARG A 116 -4.30 8.56 -9.67
N LEU A 117 -4.14 7.67 -10.66
CA LEU A 117 -2.88 6.98 -10.88
C LEU A 117 -1.76 7.99 -11.17
N ASP A 118 -2.04 8.98 -12.03
CA ASP A 118 -1.07 10.02 -12.38
C ASP A 118 -0.71 10.91 -11.18
N GLU A 119 -1.68 11.29 -10.35
CA GLU A 119 -1.43 12.01 -9.09
C GLU A 119 -0.52 11.21 -8.14
N ILE A 120 -0.80 9.91 -7.97
CA ILE A 120 -0.02 9.04 -7.08
C ILE A 120 1.40 8.84 -7.64
N ARG A 121 1.55 8.63 -8.95
CA ARG A 121 2.86 8.53 -9.61
C ARG A 121 3.69 9.80 -9.40
N ALA A 122 3.09 10.96 -9.64
CA ALA A 122 3.77 12.24 -9.44
C ALA A 122 4.16 12.47 -7.97
N ALA A 123 3.33 12.03 -7.02
CA ALA A 123 3.63 12.12 -5.59
C ALA A 123 4.75 11.15 -5.18
N ALA A 124 4.75 9.92 -5.69
CA ALA A 124 5.76 8.92 -5.41
C ALA A 124 7.14 9.35 -5.94
N SER A 125 7.22 9.86 -7.18
CA SER A 125 8.50 10.33 -7.75
C SER A 125 9.12 11.48 -6.93
N LYS A 126 8.31 12.42 -6.44
CA LYS A 126 8.80 13.52 -5.59
C LYS A 126 9.32 13.04 -4.22
N ALA A 127 8.73 11.98 -3.69
CA ALA A 127 9.17 11.37 -2.43
C ALA A 127 10.55 10.70 -2.60
N ASP A 128 10.78 10.03 -3.74
CA ASP A 128 12.06 9.41 -4.07
C ASP A 128 13.16 10.45 -4.30
N GLU A 129 12.87 11.54 -5.02
CA GLU A 129 13.82 12.66 -5.20
C GLU A 129 14.23 13.30 -3.86
N SER A 130 13.29 13.46 -2.93
CA SER A 130 13.58 13.96 -1.58
C SER A 130 14.40 12.96 -0.75
N SER A 131 14.32 11.65 -1.04
CA SER A 131 15.13 10.62 -0.40
C SER A 131 16.53 10.49 -1.00
N CYS A 132 16.72 10.88 -2.27
CA CYS A 132 18.02 10.88 -2.95
C CYS A 132 18.82 12.18 -2.78
N ALA A 133 18.17 13.30 -2.42
CA ALA A 133 18.84 14.59 -2.17
C ALA A 133 19.51 14.69 -0.79
N VAL A 134 19.42 13.64 0.04
CA VAL A 134 20.11 13.52 1.33
C VAL A 134 21.06 12.33 1.27
N MET A 135 22.18 12.49 0.56
CA MET A 135 23.38 11.67 0.71
C MET A 135 24.61 12.57 0.67
#